data_AF-A0A7J9PWC2-F1
#
_entry.id   AF-A0A7J9PWC2-F1
#
_cell.length_a   1.000
_cell.length_b   1.000
_cell.length_c   1.000
_cell.angle_alpha   90.00
_cell.angle_beta   90.00
_cell.angle_gamma   90.00
#
_symmetry.space_group_name_H-M   'P 1'
#
loop_
_entity.id
_entity.type
_entity.pdbx_description
1 polymer ?
#
loop_
_entity_poly.entity_id
_entity_poly.type
_entity_poly.pdbx_seq_one_letter_code
_entity_poly.pdbx_strand_id
1 'polypeptide(L)'
;LNIPISKDEFTKKIIETCRRNKMVDGYIRVVVSRGVGDLGLDPHKCKKPTIVIIAKSIKLYSNDNGIRLITTSVRRNPPQCLSPNIKSLNYLNNILGRIEANQRNADEALFLDIDGYVSEATADNVFYVKEGVIITPPTLTNLKGITRATVLEIAKKLRHDINVTNFILSDIHNADEIFLTGTAAEVEPVIEIDSRKIGDGKPGKITMQIKEEYKKLVNSTGAPIYE
;
A
#
# COMPACT_ATOMS: atom_id res chain seq x y z
N LEU A 1 20.01 -11.72 3.12
CA LEU A 1 19.81 -12.25 1.75
C LEU A 1 20.68 -11.42 0.85
N ASN A 2 21.63 -12.01 0.14
CA ASN A 2 22.40 -11.27 -0.84
C ASN A 2 21.76 -11.46 -2.22
N ILE A 3 21.29 -10.39 -2.85
CA ILE A 3 20.70 -10.47 -4.18
C ILE A 3 21.85 -10.50 -5.18
N PRO A 4 21.94 -11.52 -6.07
CA PRO A 4 23.15 -11.78 -6.87
C PRO A 4 23.34 -10.84 -8.07
N ILE A 5 22.61 -9.73 -8.13
CA ILE A 5 22.68 -8.73 -9.21
C ILE A 5 22.57 -7.32 -8.63
N SER A 6 23.16 -6.35 -9.31
CA SER A 6 23.08 -4.93 -8.91
C SER A 6 21.67 -4.37 -9.12
N LYS A 7 21.37 -3.22 -8.49
CA LYS A 7 20.09 -2.52 -8.72
C LYS A 7 19.90 -2.15 -10.19
N ASP A 8 20.95 -1.70 -10.86
CA ASP A 8 20.88 -1.32 -12.29
C ASP A 8 20.59 -2.52 -13.18
N GLU A 9 21.24 -3.66 -12.92
CA GLU A 9 20.96 -4.90 -13.64
C GLU A 9 19.52 -5.37 -13.38
N PHE A 10 19.04 -5.22 -12.13
CA PHE A 10 17.65 -5.53 -11.78
C PHE A 10 16.67 -4.67 -12.59
N THR A 11 16.88 -3.35 -12.65
CA THR A 11 16.07 -2.42 -13.44
C THR A 11 16.05 -2.81 -14.92
N LYS A 12 17.21 -3.13 -15.49
CA LYS A 12 17.31 -3.59 -16.89
C LYS A 12 16.49 -4.86 -17.13
N LYS A 13 16.55 -5.84 -16.22
CA LYS A 13 15.75 -7.08 -16.33
C LYS A 13 14.24 -6.83 -16.20
N ILE A 14 13.83 -5.87 -15.35
CA ILE A 14 12.43 -5.47 -15.24
C ILE A 14 11.93 -4.86 -16.56
N ILE A 15 12.66 -3.88 -17.09
CA ILE A 15 12.32 -3.22 -18.36
C ILE A 15 12.27 -4.23 -19.51
N GLU A 16 13.25 -5.12 -19.60
CA GLU A 16 13.28 -6.19 -20.60
C GLU A 16 12.09 -7.14 -20.47
N THR A 17 11.68 -7.49 -19.24
CA THR A 17 10.47 -8.31 -19.02
C THR A 17 9.21 -7.60 -19.52
N CYS A 18 9.09 -6.28 -19.29
CA CYS A 18 7.99 -5.49 -19.84
C CYS A 18 8.00 -5.47 -21.37
N ARG A 19 9.16 -5.22 -22.00
CA ARG A 19 9.32 -5.22 -23.47
C ARG A 19 8.92 -6.54 -24.11
N ARG A 20 9.38 -7.66 -23.55
CA ARG A 20 9.05 -9.01 -24.07
C ARG A 20 7.56 -9.32 -24.00
N ASN A 21 6.85 -8.74 -23.04
CA ASN A 21 5.41 -8.86 -22.91
C ASN A 21 4.63 -7.76 -23.66
N LYS A 22 5.32 -6.89 -24.43
CA LYS A 22 4.73 -5.75 -25.14
C LYS A 22 3.89 -4.85 -24.22
N MET A 23 4.33 -4.70 -22.97
CA MET A 23 3.63 -3.93 -21.96
C MET A 23 3.75 -2.44 -22.24
N VAL A 24 2.61 -1.74 -22.24
CA VAL A 24 2.54 -0.26 -22.18
C VAL A 24 1.99 0.12 -20.81
N ASP A 25 0.85 -0.47 -20.45
CA ASP A 25 0.21 -0.32 -19.14
C ASP A 25 0.09 -1.66 -18.43
N GLY A 26 0.52 -1.70 -17.16
CA GLY A 26 0.25 -2.83 -16.29
C GLY A 26 1.04 -2.82 -15.01
N TYR A 27 1.17 -4.00 -14.41
CA TYR A 27 1.74 -4.17 -13.08
C TYR A 27 2.92 -5.12 -13.11
N ILE A 28 3.92 -4.77 -12.31
CA ILE A 28 5.15 -5.53 -12.17
C ILE A 28 5.21 -6.12 -10.77
N ARG A 29 5.36 -7.44 -10.68
CA ARG A 29 5.65 -8.15 -9.44
C ARG A 29 7.06 -8.71 -9.50
N VAL A 30 7.92 -8.17 -8.65
CA VAL A 30 9.25 -8.70 -8.40
C VAL A 30 9.23 -9.54 -7.14
N VAL A 31 9.77 -10.76 -7.22
CA VAL A 31 9.94 -11.65 -6.07
C VAL A 31 11.39 -12.14 -6.05
N VAL A 32 12.01 -12.07 -4.88
CA VAL A 32 13.28 -12.74 -4.62
C VAL A 32 13.07 -13.75 -3.50
N SER A 33 13.32 -15.02 -3.79
CA SER A 33 13.29 -16.08 -2.80
C SER A 33 14.70 -16.40 -2.30
N ARG A 34 14.79 -17.09 -1.17
CA ARG A 34 16.07 -17.54 -0.62
C ARG A 34 16.77 -18.59 -1.51
N GLY A 35 16.01 -19.27 -2.37
CA GLY A 35 16.48 -20.37 -3.20
C GLY A 35 16.30 -21.73 -2.55
N VAL A 36 16.75 -22.76 -3.27
CA VAL A 36 16.69 -24.17 -2.82
C VAL A 36 17.68 -24.40 -1.68
N GLY A 37 17.23 -25.13 -0.64
CA GLY A 37 18.03 -25.62 0.49
C GLY A 37 17.57 -27.03 0.88
N ASP A 38 17.99 -27.51 2.06
CA ASP A 38 17.41 -28.74 2.63
C ASP A 38 16.05 -28.45 3.30
N LEU A 39 15.47 -29.45 3.98
CA LEU A 39 14.16 -29.32 4.64
C LEU A 39 14.20 -28.51 5.95
N GLY A 40 15.38 -28.08 6.41
CA GLY A 40 15.54 -27.27 7.60
C GLY A 40 15.28 -25.78 7.35
N LEU A 41 15.23 -25.01 8.44
CA LEU A 41 14.97 -23.56 8.39
C LEU A 41 16.24 -22.71 8.21
N ASP A 42 17.42 -23.31 8.25
CA ASP A 42 18.70 -22.61 8.19
C ASP A 42 18.95 -21.99 6.80
N PRO A 43 18.92 -20.64 6.65
CA PRO A 43 19.09 -19.99 5.37
C PRO A 43 20.52 -20.11 4.80
N HIS A 44 21.52 -20.50 5.61
CA HIS A 44 22.89 -20.72 5.14
C HIS A 44 23.01 -21.93 4.20
N LYS A 45 22.02 -22.82 4.24
CA LYS A 45 21.93 -23.99 3.36
C LYS A 45 21.37 -23.64 1.98
N CYS A 46 20.76 -22.48 1.82
CA CYS A 46 20.32 -21.97 0.53
C CYS A 46 21.43 -21.19 -0.17
N LYS A 47 22.02 -21.76 -1.22
CA LYS A 47 23.21 -21.19 -1.87
C LYS A 47 22.91 -20.16 -2.96
N LYS A 48 21.77 -20.29 -3.65
CA LYS A 48 21.44 -19.46 -4.83
C LYS A 48 20.01 -18.92 -4.75
N PRO A 49 19.82 -17.62 -4.47
CA PRO A 49 18.52 -16.97 -4.53
C PRO A 49 17.85 -17.11 -5.91
N THR A 50 16.53 -17.17 -5.93
CA THR A 50 15.75 -17.14 -7.17
C THR A 50 15.13 -15.76 -7.33
N ILE A 51 15.30 -15.16 -8.51
CA ILE A 51 14.66 -13.89 -8.88
C ILE A 51 13.56 -14.22 -9.89
N VAL A 52 12.35 -13.76 -9.62
CA VAL A 52 11.19 -13.87 -10.51
C VAL A 52 10.65 -12.46 -10.77
N ILE A 53 10.49 -12.12 -12.05
CA ILE A 53 9.87 -10.87 -12.50
C ILE A 53 8.64 -11.26 -13.30
N ILE A 54 7.48 -10.78 -12.87
CA ILE A 54 6.21 -10.95 -13.57
C ILE A 54 5.76 -9.57 -14.03
N ALA A 55 5.51 -9.39 -15.32
CA ALA A 55 4.88 -8.21 -15.88
C ALA A 55 3.55 -8.63 -16.52
N LYS A 56 2.45 -8.04 -16.07
CA LYS A 56 1.12 -8.38 -16.57
C LYS A 56 0.17 -7.20 -16.46
N SER A 57 -0.73 -7.04 -17.42
CA SER A 57 -1.87 -6.14 -17.27
C SER A 57 -2.81 -6.67 -16.20
N ILE A 58 -3.17 -5.81 -15.26
CA ILE A 58 -4.18 -6.10 -14.24
C ILE A 58 -5.28 -5.06 -14.36
N LYS A 59 -6.52 -5.46 -14.12
CA LYS A 59 -7.61 -4.51 -13.97
C LYS A 59 -7.51 -3.96 -12.56
N LEU A 60 -6.95 -2.76 -12.43
CA LEU A 60 -7.02 -2.01 -11.19
C LEU A 60 -8.45 -1.51 -11.05
N TYR A 61 -9.09 -1.81 -9.93
CA TYR A 61 -10.39 -1.25 -9.61
C TYR A 61 -10.15 0.22 -9.25
N SER A 62 -10.64 1.16 -10.06
CA SER A 62 -10.85 2.53 -9.60
C SER A 62 -12.31 2.68 -9.26
N ASN A 63 -12.64 2.82 -7.97
CA ASN A 63 -14.00 3.18 -7.59
C ASN A 63 -14.03 4.67 -7.34
N ASP A 64 -14.37 5.44 -8.37
CA ASP A 64 -14.49 6.89 -8.23
C ASP A 64 -15.61 7.31 -7.28
N ASN A 65 -16.47 6.39 -6.83
CA ASN A 65 -17.46 6.63 -5.78
C ASN A 65 -16.93 6.34 -4.36
N GLY A 66 -15.71 5.84 -4.23
CA GLY A 66 -15.08 5.44 -2.98
C GLY A 66 -15.48 4.05 -2.47
N ILE A 67 -14.67 3.55 -1.54
CA ILE A 67 -14.74 2.20 -1.01
C ILE A 67 -15.24 2.16 0.44
N ARG A 68 -15.70 0.98 0.88
CA ARG A 68 -16.12 0.69 2.25
C ARG A 68 -15.11 -0.17 2.97
N LEU A 69 -14.74 0.23 4.18
CA LEU A 69 -13.81 -0.49 5.04
C LEU A 69 -14.52 -1.14 6.24
N ILE A 70 -13.88 -2.16 6.78
CA ILE A 70 -14.11 -2.60 8.17
C ILE A 70 -12.81 -2.53 8.94
N THR A 71 -12.89 -2.35 10.26
CA THR A 71 -11.77 -2.60 11.16
C THR A 71 -11.72 -4.09 11.43
N THR A 72 -10.59 -4.72 11.08
CA THR A 72 -10.40 -6.15 11.31
C THR A 72 -10.03 -6.42 12.78
N SER A 73 -10.47 -7.58 13.28
CA SER A 73 -10.12 -8.07 14.62
C SER A 73 -8.65 -8.50 14.72
N VAL A 74 -8.06 -8.90 13.59
CA VAL A 74 -6.65 -9.26 13.48
C VAL A 74 -5.80 -8.01 13.72
N ARG A 75 -4.77 -8.11 14.56
CA ARG A 75 -3.77 -7.05 14.73
C ARG A 75 -2.70 -7.12 13.65
N ARG A 76 -2.14 -5.96 13.29
CA ARG A 76 -0.99 -5.92 12.39
C ARG A 76 0.20 -6.63 13.05
N ASN A 77 0.96 -7.39 12.25
CA ASN A 77 2.20 -8.00 12.72
C ASN A 77 3.08 -6.95 13.45
N PRO A 78 3.45 -7.19 14.71
CA PRO A 78 4.20 -6.22 15.46
C PRO A 78 5.68 -6.21 15.00
N PRO A 79 6.34 -5.03 15.00
CA PRO A 79 7.71 -4.87 14.51
C PRO A 79 8.74 -5.84 15.09
N GLN A 80 8.58 -6.20 16.36
CA GLN A 80 9.44 -7.09 17.12
C GLN A 80 9.27 -8.58 16.78
N CYS A 81 8.17 -8.98 16.14
CA CYS A 81 7.93 -10.39 15.76
C CYS A 81 8.21 -10.61 14.27
N LEU A 82 7.47 -9.89 13.41
CA LEU A 82 7.65 -9.96 11.97
C LEU A 82 7.39 -8.56 11.41
N SER A 83 8.46 -7.79 11.27
CA SER A 83 8.36 -6.37 10.95
C SER A 83 7.51 -6.12 9.70
N PRO A 84 6.44 -5.30 9.81
CA PRO A 84 5.54 -4.99 8.69
C PRO A 84 6.23 -4.13 7.62
N ASN A 85 7.36 -3.50 7.94
CA ASN A 85 8.22 -2.81 6.97
C ASN A 85 8.83 -3.77 5.92
N ILE A 86 8.94 -5.06 6.24
CA ILE A 86 9.49 -6.06 5.32
C ILE A 86 8.37 -6.52 4.39
N LYS A 87 8.42 -6.12 3.11
CA LYS A 87 7.52 -6.62 2.07
C LYS A 87 7.87 -8.05 1.65
N SER A 88 7.65 -8.99 2.56
CA SER A 88 8.01 -10.41 2.41
C SER A 88 6.90 -11.24 1.76
N LEU A 89 7.17 -12.54 1.56
CA LEU A 89 6.16 -13.52 1.13
C LEU A 89 5.25 -14.00 2.27
N ASN A 90 5.52 -13.61 3.53
CA ASN A 90 4.68 -13.95 4.68
C ASN A 90 3.49 -12.97 4.81
N TYR A 91 2.55 -13.05 3.86
CA TYR A 91 1.39 -12.14 3.79
C TYR A 91 0.12 -12.69 4.47
N LEU A 92 0.23 -13.78 5.24
CA LEU A 92 -0.93 -14.42 5.86
C LEU A 92 -1.69 -13.48 6.82
N ASN A 93 -1.00 -12.61 7.56
CA ASN A 93 -1.63 -11.59 8.41
C ASN A 93 -2.58 -10.70 7.60
N ASN A 94 -2.12 -10.19 6.45
CA ASN A 94 -2.90 -9.36 5.53
C ASN A 94 -4.07 -10.15 4.93
N ILE A 95 -3.84 -11.41 4.54
CA ILE A 95 -4.88 -12.30 3.99
C ILE A 95 -6.00 -12.54 5.01
N LEU A 96 -5.68 -12.72 6.30
CA LEU A 96 -6.70 -12.90 7.35
C LEU A 96 -7.58 -11.65 7.49
N GLY A 97 -6.99 -10.45 7.49
CA GLY A 97 -7.77 -9.20 7.47
C GLY A 97 -8.66 -9.09 6.22
N ARG A 98 -8.15 -9.49 5.05
CA ARG A 98 -8.93 -9.50 3.79
C ARG A 98 -10.09 -10.50 3.84
N ILE A 99 -9.89 -11.66 4.47
CA ILE A 99 -10.96 -12.65 4.69
C ILE A 99 -12.08 -12.05 5.54
N GLU A 100 -11.75 -11.34 6.63
CA GLU A 100 -12.78 -10.67 7.46
C GLU A 100 -13.53 -9.58 6.68
N ALA A 101 -12.83 -8.78 5.84
CA ALA A 101 -13.48 -7.80 4.97
C ALA A 101 -14.49 -8.46 4.02
N ASN A 102 -14.09 -9.54 3.35
CA ASN A 102 -14.95 -10.30 2.45
C ASN A 102 -16.21 -10.84 3.17
N GLN A 103 -16.04 -11.41 4.36
CA GLN A 103 -17.16 -11.93 5.16
C GLN A 103 -18.15 -10.85 5.59
N ARG A 104 -17.70 -9.59 5.66
CA ARG A 104 -18.53 -8.42 6.01
C ARG A 104 -18.93 -7.58 4.80
N ASN A 105 -18.72 -8.07 3.56
CA ASN A 105 -19.03 -7.37 2.31
C ASN A 105 -18.38 -5.98 2.20
N ALA A 106 -17.20 -5.82 2.79
CA ALA A 106 -16.37 -4.63 2.69
C ALA A 106 -15.29 -4.81 1.62
N ASP A 107 -14.92 -3.70 0.99
CA ASP A 107 -13.92 -3.67 -0.08
C ASP A 107 -12.51 -3.91 0.49
N GLU A 108 -12.24 -3.41 1.70
CA GLU A 108 -10.95 -3.50 2.37
C GLU A 108 -11.09 -3.57 3.90
N ALA A 109 -10.02 -3.97 4.60
CA ALA A 109 -9.91 -3.96 6.06
C ALA A 109 -8.80 -3.04 6.57
N LEU A 110 -9.07 -2.32 7.66
CA LEU A 110 -8.14 -1.49 8.41
C LEU A 110 -7.57 -2.26 9.60
N PHE A 111 -6.25 -2.34 9.69
CA PHE A 111 -5.55 -2.89 10.84
C PHE A 111 -5.34 -1.85 11.94
N LEU A 112 -5.48 -2.31 13.18
CA LEU A 112 -4.85 -1.68 14.34
C LEU A 112 -3.55 -2.44 14.68
N ASP A 113 -2.59 -1.75 15.28
CA ASP A 113 -1.44 -2.39 15.90
C ASP A 113 -1.79 -2.99 17.28
N ILE A 114 -0.79 -3.57 17.95
CA ILE A 114 -0.97 -4.24 19.24
C ILE A 114 -1.32 -3.28 20.38
N ASP A 115 -0.99 -2.00 20.24
CA ASP A 115 -1.26 -0.94 21.22
C ASP A 115 -2.63 -0.27 20.96
N GLY A 116 -3.29 -0.63 19.87
CA GLY A 116 -4.61 -0.14 19.48
C GLY A 116 -4.59 1.11 18.59
N TYR A 117 -3.42 1.54 18.11
CA TYR A 117 -3.32 2.62 17.15
C TYR A 117 -3.60 2.12 15.73
N VAL A 118 -4.09 3.01 14.88
CA VAL A 118 -4.32 2.69 13.47
C VAL A 118 -2.98 2.49 12.75
N SER A 119 -2.87 1.38 12.02
CA SER A 119 -1.65 1.00 11.32
C SER A 119 -1.72 1.27 9.81
N GLU A 120 -2.44 0.43 9.07
CA GLU A 120 -2.61 0.48 7.60
C GLU A 120 -3.79 -0.40 7.20
N ALA A 121 -4.23 -0.31 5.94
CA ALA A 121 -5.15 -1.29 5.36
C ALA A 121 -4.42 -2.59 4.99
N THR A 122 -5.13 -3.61 4.48
CA THR A 122 -4.48 -4.90 4.20
C THR A 122 -3.43 -4.85 3.10
N ALA A 123 -3.53 -3.90 2.17
CA ALA A 123 -2.55 -3.72 1.10
C ALA A 123 -2.02 -2.28 0.94
N ASP A 124 -2.55 -1.31 1.69
CA ASP A 124 -2.37 0.13 1.42
C ASP A 124 -2.14 0.93 2.71
N ASN A 125 -1.37 2.00 2.64
CA ASN A 125 -1.26 2.95 3.75
C ASN A 125 -2.55 3.76 3.88
N VAL A 126 -2.84 4.27 5.09
CA VAL A 126 -4.04 5.05 5.39
C VAL A 126 -3.70 6.50 5.71
N PHE A 127 -4.60 7.38 5.28
CA PHE A 127 -4.63 8.79 5.62
C PHE A 127 -6.05 9.17 6.01
N TYR A 128 -6.19 10.16 6.88
CA TYR A 128 -7.45 10.85 7.07
C TYR A 128 -7.24 12.36 7.06
N VAL A 129 -8.33 13.09 6.82
CA VAL A 129 -8.38 14.53 6.85
C VAL A 129 -9.29 14.96 7.98
N LYS A 130 -8.83 15.92 8.78
CA LYS A 130 -9.66 16.58 9.77
C LYS A 130 -9.38 18.08 9.78
N GLU A 131 -10.42 18.88 9.62
CA GLU A 131 -10.34 20.35 9.62
C GLU A 131 -9.28 20.88 8.64
N GLY A 132 -9.17 20.22 7.48
CA GLY A 132 -8.21 20.57 6.43
C GLY A 132 -6.78 20.04 6.62
N VAL A 133 -6.46 19.43 7.77
CA VAL A 133 -5.14 18.82 8.02
C VAL A 133 -5.13 17.38 7.55
N ILE A 134 -4.06 16.96 6.85
CA ILE A 134 -3.85 15.57 6.43
C ILE A 134 -3.05 14.83 7.51
N ILE A 135 -3.59 13.72 8.01
CA ILE A 135 -2.97 12.92 9.07
C ILE A 135 -2.72 11.47 8.59
N THR A 136 -1.57 10.91 8.93
CA THR A 136 -1.18 9.53 8.60
C THR A 136 -0.28 8.94 9.68
N PRO A 137 -0.32 7.63 9.97
CA PRO A 137 0.47 7.07 11.04
C PRO A 137 1.98 7.08 10.69
N PRO A 138 2.86 7.08 11.71
CA PRO A 138 4.27 6.76 11.54
C PRO A 138 4.45 5.39 10.89
N THR A 139 5.58 5.15 10.25
CA THR A 139 5.82 3.91 9.48
C THR A 139 6.42 2.77 10.30
N LEU A 140 6.38 2.84 11.63
CA LEU A 140 6.95 1.78 12.48
C LEU A 140 6.12 0.49 12.38
N THR A 141 4.80 0.60 12.42
CA THR A 141 3.85 -0.52 12.46
C THR A 141 3.20 -0.84 11.12
N ASN A 142 3.51 -0.10 10.06
CA ASN A 142 2.99 -0.32 8.70
C ASN A 142 4.11 -0.31 7.65
N LEU A 143 3.80 -0.46 6.36
CA LEU A 143 4.81 -0.41 5.31
C LEU A 143 5.24 1.03 5.00
N LYS A 144 6.53 1.25 4.72
CA LYS A 144 7.05 2.49 4.12
C LYS A 144 6.66 2.59 2.63
N GLY A 145 5.38 2.83 2.37
CA GLY A 145 4.85 2.88 1.01
C GLY A 145 5.47 4.00 0.17
N ILE A 146 5.81 3.67 -1.08
CA ILE A 146 6.30 4.66 -2.05
C ILE A 146 5.18 5.64 -2.42
N THR A 147 3.98 5.13 -2.70
CA THR A 147 2.79 5.96 -2.97
C THR A 147 2.48 6.91 -1.80
N ARG A 148 2.58 6.42 -0.56
CA ARG A 148 2.47 7.26 0.66
C ARG A 148 3.49 8.40 0.65
N ALA A 149 4.76 8.11 0.37
CA ALA A 149 5.81 9.13 0.30
C ALA A 149 5.53 10.16 -0.81
N THR A 150 5.12 9.70 -2.00
CA THR A 150 4.73 10.56 -3.12
C THR A 150 3.55 11.46 -2.77
N VAL A 151 2.52 10.93 -2.11
CA VAL A 151 1.35 11.71 -1.67
C VAL A 151 1.75 12.78 -0.65
N LEU A 152 2.65 12.48 0.29
CA LEU A 152 3.16 13.48 1.23
C LEU A 152 3.92 14.62 0.51
N GLU A 153 4.68 14.31 -0.53
CA GLU A 153 5.35 15.32 -1.36
C GLU A 153 4.34 16.17 -2.15
N ILE A 154 3.30 15.56 -2.71
CA ILE A 154 2.21 16.26 -3.40
C ILE A 154 1.48 17.19 -2.44
N ALA A 155 1.05 16.68 -1.27
CA ALA A 155 0.37 17.47 -0.25
C ALA A 155 1.20 18.69 0.18
N LYS A 156 2.51 18.51 0.38
CA LYS A 156 3.43 19.61 0.69
C LYS A 156 3.52 20.64 -0.44
N LYS A 157 3.57 20.21 -1.70
CA LYS A 157 3.57 21.12 -2.87
C LYS A 157 2.27 21.92 -2.97
N LEU A 158 1.15 21.30 -2.63
CA LEU A 158 -0.17 21.93 -2.57
C LEU A 158 -0.38 22.80 -1.32
N ARG A 159 0.62 22.86 -0.41
CA ARG A 159 0.59 23.62 0.85
C ARG A 159 -0.49 23.15 1.82
N HIS A 160 -0.81 21.86 1.81
CA HIS A 160 -1.62 21.24 2.87
C HIS A 160 -0.78 21.04 4.13
N ASP A 161 -1.41 21.24 5.29
CA ASP A 161 -0.83 20.87 6.58
C ASP A 161 -0.82 19.35 6.73
N ILE A 162 0.29 18.82 7.22
CA ILE A 162 0.53 17.38 7.34
C ILE A 162 0.96 17.07 8.77
N ASN A 163 0.29 16.10 9.39
CA ASN A 163 0.66 15.57 10.69
C ASN A 163 0.95 14.06 10.60
N VAL A 164 2.16 13.66 11.01
CA VAL A 164 2.53 12.24 11.11
C VAL A 164 2.52 11.86 12.58
N THR A 165 1.41 11.29 13.04
CA THR A 165 1.18 10.95 14.44
C THR A 165 0.37 9.67 14.57
N ASN A 166 0.49 8.99 15.72
CA ASN A 166 -0.42 7.91 16.06
C ASN A 166 -1.82 8.49 16.34
N PHE A 167 -2.83 7.72 15.98
CA PHE A 167 -4.24 8.04 16.22
C PHE A 167 -5.03 6.74 16.39
N ILE A 168 -6.19 6.85 17.01
CA ILE A 168 -7.05 5.72 17.37
C ILE A 168 -8.28 5.66 16.46
N LEU A 169 -9.08 4.61 16.64
CA LEU A 169 -10.23 4.37 15.77
C LEU A 169 -11.30 5.47 15.84
N SER A 170 -11.46 6.13 16.99
CA SER A 170 -12.39 7.25 17.11
C SER A 170 -11.98 8.44 16.24
N ASP A 171 -10.69 8.67 16.01
CA ASP A 171 -10.22 9.74 15.13
C ASP A 171 -10.65 9.47 13.68
N ILE A 172 -10.49 8.21 13.25
CA ILE A 172 -10.95 7.72 11.95
C ILE A 172 -12.47 7.84 11.79
N HIS A 173 -13.25 7.43 12.80
CA HIS A 173 -14.72 7.52 12.75
C HIS A 173 -15.24 8.96 12.69
N ASN A 174 -14.44 9.94 13.14
CA ASN A 174 -14.79 11.37 13.14
C ASN A 174 -14.06 12.17 12.05
N ALA A 175 -13.36 11.50 11.13
CA ALA A 175 -12.66 12.15 10.03
C ALA A 175 -13.64 12.80 9.04
N ASP A 176 -13.19 13.88 8.41
CA ASP A 176 -13.96 14.55 7.35
C ASP A 176 -13.76 13.82 6.01
N GLU A 177 -12.55 13.30 5.76
CA GLU A 177 -12.21 12.46 4.61
C GLU A 177 -11.26 11.34 5.02
N ILE A 178 -11.28 10.21 4.33
CA ILE A 178 -10.30 9.13 4.48
C ILE A 178 -9.87 8.67 3.09
N PHE A 179 -8.59 8.33 2.93
CA PHE A 179 -8.12 7.70 1.70
C PHE A 179 -6.97 6.72 1.95
N LEU A 180 -6.87 5.74 1.06
CA LEU A 180 -5.81 4.75 1.04
C LEU A 180 -4.79 5.07 -0.06
N THR A 181 -3.55 4.63 0.13
CA THR A 181 -2.51 4.78 -0.87
C THR A 181 -1.71 3.50 -1.09
N GLY A 182 -1.54 3.11 -2.35
CA GLY A 182 -0.68 2.00 -2.74
C GLY A 182 -0.45 1.95 -4.25
N THR A 183 0.46 1.09 -4.70
CA THR A 183 0.81 1.02 -6.13
C THR A 183 -0.36 0.58 -7.01
N ALA A 184 -1.23 -0.30 -6.49
CA ALA A 184 -2.39 -0.79 -7.22
C ALA A 184 -3.62 0.10 -7.00
N ALA A 185 -3.86 0.56 -5.77
CA ALA A 185 -4.98 1.42 -5.42
C ALA A 185 -4.78 2.89 -5.85
N GLU A 186 -3.55 3.29 -6.14
CA GLU A 186 -3.15 4.69 -6.31
C GLU A 186 -3.54 5.54 -5.09
N VAL A 187 -4.57 6.38 -5.23
CA VAL A 187 -5.18 7.16 -4.15
C VAL A 187 -6.67 6.84 -4.17
N GLU A 188 -7.12 6.02 -3.21
CA GLU A 188 -8.48 5.48 -3.20
C GLU A 188 -9.30 6.08 -2.05
N PRO A 189 -10.39 6.82 -2.33
CA PRO A 189 -11.21 7.44 -1.30
C PRO A 189 -12.02 6.40 -0.51
N VAL A 190 -12.11 6.59 0.80
CA VAL A 190 -12.92 5.77 1.70
C VAL A 190 -14.12 6.58 2.18
N ILE A 191 -15.32 6.07 1.91
CA ILE A 191 -16.59 6.77 2.20
C ILE A 191 -17.34 6.19 3.39
N GLU A 192 -16.97 4.99 3.82
CA GLU A 192 -17.59 4.30 4.95
C GLU A 192 -16.56 3.41 5.65
N ILE A 193 -16.59 3.39 6.97
CA ILE A 193 -15.85 2.42 7.78
C ILE A 193 -16.71 1.93 8.95
N ASP A 194 -16.73 0.62 9.20
CA ASP A 194 -17.51 0.04 10.30
C ASP A 194 -18.99 0.48 10.29
N SER A 195 -19.58 0.53 9.09
CA SER A 195 -20.95 0.99 8.85
C SER A 195 -21.23 2.45 9.24
N ARG A 196 -20.18 3.27 9.40
CA ARG A 196 -20.27 4.71 9.62
C ARG A 196 -19.83 5.44 8.36
N LYS A 197 -20.68 6.34 7.88
CA LYS A 197 -20.32 7.25 6.78
C LYS A 197 -19.22 8.19 7.23
N ILE A 198 -18.24 8.40 6.35
CA ILE A 198 -17.21 9.41 6.52
C ILE A 198 -17.67 10.69 5.85
N GLY A 199 -17.66 11.81 6.57
CA GLY A 199 -18.21 13.08 6.08
C GLY A 199 -19.65 12.92 5.57
N ASP A 200 -19.88 13.26 4.30
CA ASP A 200 -21.17 13.13 3.62
C ASP A 200 -21.35 11.79 2.87
N GLY A 201 -20.40 10.86 3.02
CA GLY A 201 -20.38 9.56 2.34
C GLY A 201 -19.94 9.64 0.88
N LYS A 202 -19.19 10.68 0.48
CA LYS A 202 -18.62 10.85 -0.86
C LYS A 202 -17.11 11.11 -0.78
N PRO A 203 -16.37 10.87 -1.88
CA PRO A 203 -14.96 11.27 -1.95
C PRO A 203 -14.78 12.75 -1.66
N GLY A 204 -13.94 13.05 -0.67
CA GLY A 204 -13.72 14.41 -0.20
C GLY A 204 -12.83 15.25 -1.12
N LYS A 205 -12.84 16.56 -0.91
CA LYS A 205 -12.19 17.54 -1.79
C LYS A 205 -10.66 17.41 -1.76
N ILE A 206 -10.07 17.27 -0.58
CA ILE A 206 -8.60 17.17 -0.44
C ILE A 206 -8.12 15.86 -1.07
N THR A 207 -8.82 14.76 -0.79
CA THR A 207 -8.57 13.45 -1.37
C THR A 207 -8.58 13.50 -2.90
N MET A 208 -9.61 14.11 -3.50
CA MET A 208 -9.70 14.21 -4.96
C MET A 208 -8.63 15.11 -5.57
N GLN A 209 -8.25 16.20 -4.88
CA GLN A 209 -7.13 17.04 -5.31
C GLN A 209 -5.80 16.27 -5.32
N ILE A 210 -5.53 15.48 -4.27
CA ILE A 210 -4.35 14.61 -4.19
C ILE A 210 -4.38 13.55 -5.29
N LYS A 211 -5.54 12.90 -5.51
CA LYS A 211 -5.74 11.88 -6.55
C LYS A 211 -5.44 12.44 -7.94
N GLU A 212 -5.93 13.63 -8.25
CA GLU A 212 -5.69 14.29 -9.54
C GLU A 212 -4.20 14.60 -9.77
N GLU A 213 -3.53 15.18 -8.78
CA GLU A 213 -2.10 15.51 -8.88
C GLU A 213 -1.22 14.24 -8.95
N TYR A 214 -1.58 13.19 -8.22
CA TYR A 214 -0.91 11.90 -8.31
C TYR A 214 -1.04 11.33 -9.73
N LYS A 215 -2.25 11.39 -10.32
CA LYS A 215 -2.49 10.94 -11.69
C LYS A 215 -1.67 11.73 -12.71
N LYS A 216 -1.51 13.05 -12.54
CA LYS A 216 -0.62 13.85 -13.41
C LYS A 216 0.84 13.41 -13.30
N LEU A 217 1.30 13.12 -12.08
CA LEU A 217 2.67 12.70 -11.82
C LEU A 217 3.01 11.34 -12.47
N VAL A 218 2.16 10.33 -12.31
CA VAL A 218 2.41 8.99 -12.88
C VAL A 218 2.40 8.98 -14.40
N ASN A 219 1.70 9.93 -15.03
CA ASN A 219 1.67 10.09 -16.50
C ASN A 219 2.80 10.94 -17.06
N SER A 220 3.60 11.60 -16.21
CA SER A 220 4.67 12.51 -16.64
C SER A 220 6.07 12.09 -16.19
N THR A 221 6.17 11.03 -15.39
CA THR A 221 7.43 10.56 -14.82
C THR A 221 7.53 9.04 -14.89
N GLY A 222 8.74 8.51 -15.04
CA GLY A 222 8.98 7.07 -15.08
C GLY A 222 10.21 6.70 -15.89
N ALA A 223 10.64 5.45 -15.77
CA ALA A 223 11.67 4.90 -16.64
C ALA A 223 11.02 4.46 -17.98
N PRO A 224 11.53 4.91 -19.14
CA PRO A 224 10.95 4.53 -20.42
C PRO A 224 11.11 3.01 -20.64
N ILE A 225 10.00 2.35 -21.01
CA ILE A 225 10.03 0.94 -21.41
C ILE A 225 10.58 0.84 -22.83
N TYR A 226 10.03 1.58 -23.79
CA TYR A 226 10.52 1.66 -25.15
C TYR A 226 11.35 2.92 -25.31
N GLU A 227 12.43 2.83 -26.09
CA GLU A 227 13.17 4.01 -26.56
C GLU A 227 12.33 4.79 -27.58
#